data_AF-A0A2V5TC26-F1
#
_entry.id   AF-A0A2V5TC26-F1
#
_cell.length_a   1.000
_cell.length_b   1.000
_cell.length_c   1.000
_cell.angle_alpha   90.00
_cell.angle_beta   90.00
_cell.angle_gamma   90.00
#
_symmetry.space_group_name_H-M   'P 1'
#
loop_
_entity.id
_entity.type
_entity.pdbx_description
1 polymer ?
#
loop_
_entity_poly.entity_id
_entity_poly.type
_entity_poly.pdbx_seq_one_letter_code
_entity_poly.pdbx_strand_id
1 'polypeptide(L)'
;MNPPSLLQIVERLEGLAGKLPSRIRKAVLSELTPLKQLFLQQRPPRFLFTGSSRIPLTRIIHGLFAPGDSTQTRDLPLRVSRWHNVSLSERGTISILDAREADDSASIQVRDELKFQSADVVFFLEEEQTTPELEKWKVDDLITYLVWNNASAGDAKIIGIITPPTGQPIVSAATEINATRLKSVLRSSPMLREHILEVLSLSLARGAEPVEVLSREAQKLMSILARELPNQARMEMIRISQDVEGQREVAQALIKSTTAICAAIGAQPIPLADLPILTTLQLMMVAGIMYVSGRERSLRAAAEFIGALGANVGAAMLLREGTRVILKFFPGWGNVVCGLMAGTGTYAIGRAASVFFIEGVSLPDARRIYLAGRKVRERPSLPASERIDKAHAKTG
;
A
#
# COMPACT_ATOMS: atom_id res chain seq x y z
N MET A 1 13.74 -25.50 -10.65
CA MET A 1 14.41 -24.48 -9.81
C MET A 1 13.32 -23.71 -9.08
N ASN A 2 13.31 -23.71 -7.75
CA ASN A 2 12.36 -22.90 -6.97
C ASN A 2 12.68 -21.40 -7.18
N PRO A 3 11.68 -20.53 -7.37
CA PRO A 3 11.94 -19.11 -7.43
C PRO A 3 12.60 -18.66 -6.11
N PRO A 4 13.65 -17.82 -6.15
CA PRO A 4 14.31 -17.33 -4.95
C PRO A 4 13.30 -16.61 -4.06
N SER A 5 13.46 -16.74 -2.74
CA SER A 5 12.57 -16.05 -1.80
C SER A 5 12.74 -14.54 -1.94
N LEU A 6 11.67 -13.77 -1.63
CA LEU A 6 11.68 -12.31 -1.71
C LEU A 6 12.83 -11.68 -0.88
N LEU A 7 13.19 -12.34 0.23
CA LEU A 7 14.29 -11.96 1.10
C LEU A 7 15.65 -12.10 0.38
N GLN A 8 15.92 -13.23 -0.28
CA GLN A 8 17.16 -13.46 -1.03
C GLN A 8 17.35 -12.47 -2.19
N ILE A 9 16.25 -12.05 -2.81
CA ILE A 9 16.26 -11.05 -3.87
C ILE A 9 16.71 -9.69 -3.31
N VAL A 10 16.21 -9.31 -2.14
CA VAL A 10 16.59 -8.04 -1.51
C VAL A 10 17.99 -8.08 -0.93
N GLU A 11 18.44 -9.19 -0.35
CA GLU A 11 19.83 -9.35 0.07
C GLU A 11 20.78 -9.19 -1.12
N ARG A 12 20.41 -9.74 -2.30
CA ARG A 12 21.17 -9.52 -3.53
C ARG A 12 21.14 -8.07 -3.99
N LEU A 13 19.98 -7.40 -3.92
CA LEU A 13 19.84 -5.97 -4.24
C LEU A 13 20.67 -5.10 -3.29
N GLU A 14 20.64 -5.37 -1.99
CA GLU A 14 21.43 -4.66 -0.97
C GLU A 14 22.93 -4.91 -1.18
N GLY A 15 23.34 -6.15 -1.47
CA GLY A 15 24.73 -6.49 -1.78
C GLY A 15 25.26 -5.81 -3.06
N LEU A 16 24.41 -5.62 -4.07
CA LEU A 16 24.76 -4.87 -5.28
C LEU A 16 24.71 -3.37 -5.07
N ALA A 17 23.73 -2.87 -4.31
CA ALA A 17 23.66 -1.47 -3.90
C ALA A 17 24.93 -1.08 -3.11
N GLY A 18 25.46 -1.98 -2.27
CA GLY A 18 26.73 -1.81 -1.59
C GLY A 18 27.94 -1.65 -2.52
N LYS A 19 27.88 -2.20 -3.75
CA LYS A 19 28.91 -2.07 -4.79
C LYS A 19 28.74 -0.81 -5.65
N LEU A 20 27.61 -0.11 -5.54
CA LEU A 20 27.40 1.14 -6.28
C LEU A 20 28.34 2.25 -5.78
N PRO A 21 28.81 3.14 -6.67
CA PRO A 21 29.51 4.37 -6.29
C PRO A 21 28.71 5.19 -5.26
N SER A 22 29.41 5.82 -4.33
CA SER A 22 28.81 6.57 -3.20
C SER A 22 27.80 7.63 -3.64
N ARG A 23 28.01 8.26 -4.81
CA ARG A 23 27.12 9.27 -5.40
C ARG A 23 25.70 8.77 -5.68
N ILE A 24 25.53 7.47 -5.99
CA ILE A 24 24.24 6.89 -6.44
C ILE A 24 23.68 5.91 -5.40
N ARG A 25 24.56 5.30 -4.59
CA ARG A 25 24.19 4.35 -3.53
C ARG A 25 23.09 4.88 -2.63
N LYS A 26 23.20 6.12 -2.14
CA LYS A 26 22.20 6.72 -1.24
C LYS A 26 20.83 6.86 -1.91
N ALA A 27 20.79 7.28 -3.18
CA ALA A 27 19.55 7.44 -3.94
C ALA A 27 18.87 6.10 -4.22
N VAL A 28 19.64 5.06 -4.57
CA VAL A 28 19.09 3.71 -4.78
C VAL A 28 18.59 3.11 -3.47
N LEU A 29 19.36 3.22 -2.39
CA LEU A 29 18.94 2.73 -1.08
C LEU A 29 17.70 3.46 -0.56
N SER A 30 17.56 4.77 -0.79
CA SER A 30 16.35 5.51 -0.39
C SER A 30 15.11 5.06 -1.15
N GLU A 31 15.25 4.65 -2.43
CA GLU A 31 14.14 4.10 -3.23
C GLU A 31 13.84 2.63 -2.91
N LEU A 32 14.78 1.90 -2.30
CA LEU A 32 14.55 0.53 -1.82
C LEU A 32 13.72 0.49 -0.56
N THR A 33 13.73 1.53 0.28
CA THR A 33 12.98 1.55 1.54
C THR A 33 11.47 1.39 1.31
N PRO A 34 10.80 2.17 0.43
CA PRO A 34 9.38 1.95 0.13
C PRO A 34 9.10 0.55 -0.41
N LEU A 35 9.96 0.03 -1.30
CA LEU A 35 9.82 -1.31 -1.86
C LEU A 35 9.93 -2.39 -0.76
N LYS A 36 10.91 -2.27 0.14
CA LYS A 36 11.09 -3.19 1.27
C LYS A 36 9.88 -3.17 2.20
N GLN A 37 9.34 -1.99 2.48
CA GLN A 37 8.15 -1.84 3.32
C GLN A 37 6.90 -2.45 2.65
N LEU A 38 6.68 -2.17 1.36
CA LEU A 38 5.50 -2.64 0.63
C LEU A 38 5.55 -4.14 0.29
N PHE A 39 6.73 -4.73 0.12
CA PHE A 39 6.87 -6.11 -0.36
C PHE A 39 7.41 -7.12 0.65
N LEU A 40 8.30 -6.72 1.54
CA LEU A 40 8.99 -7.66 2.44
C LEU A 40 8.48 -7.56 3.87
N GLN A 41 8.21 -6.35 4.31
CA GLN A 41 7.74 -6.07 5.66
C GLN A 41 6.22 -5.92 5.68
N GLN A 42 5.54 -6.46 4.67
CA GLN A 42 4.10 -6.40 4.62
C GLN A 42 3.53 -7.17 5.81
N ARG A 43 2.56 -6.57 6.48
CA ARG A 43 1.83 -7.19 7.58
C ARG A 43 0.36 -6.77 7.53
N PRO A 44 -0.52 -7.50 8.25
CA PRO A 44 -1.88 -7.03 8.50
C PRO A 44 -1.88 -5.63 9.14
N PRO A 45 -2.83 -4.76 8.78
CA PRO A 45 -3.10 -3.56 9.55
C PRO A 45 -3.56 -3.96 10.95
N ARG A 46 -3.10 -3.22 11.95
CA ARG A 46 -3.35 -3.48 13.37
C ARG A 46 -4.29 -2.43 13.92
N PHE A 47 -5.43 -2.88 14.41
CA PHE A 47 -6.50 -2.02 14.90
C PHE A 47 -6.77 -2.28 16.38
N LEU A 48 -6.65 -1.24 17.19
CA LEU A 48 -7.07 -1.26 18.59
C LEU A 48 -8.48 -0.70 18.69
N PHE A 49 -9.40 -1.40 19.34
CA PHE A 49 -10.75 -0.91 19.63
C PHE A 49 -10.87 -0.55 21.10
N THR A 50 -11.43 0.62 21.39
CA THR A 50 -11.62 1.15 22.74
C THR A 50 -12.95 1.91 22.83
N GLY A 51 -13.30 2.42 24.01
CA GLY A 51 -14.59 3.04 24.31
C GLY A 51 -15.65 2.03 24.74
N SER A 52 -16.92 2.37 24.54
CA SER A 52 -18.06 1.52 24.93
C SER A 52 -18.96 1.27 23.73
N SER A 53 -19.28 -0.01 23.50
CA SER A 53 -20.23 -0.41 22.48
C SER A 53 -20.87 -1.72 22.87
N ARG A 54 -22.21 -1.75 22.93
CA ARG A 54 -22.98 -2.97 23.13
C ARG A 54 -22.95 -3.90 21.92
N ILE A 55 -22.44 -3.42 20.79
CA ILE A 55 -22.33 -4.19 19.55
C ILE A 55 -21.13 -5.14 19.67
N PRO A 56 -21.31 -6.46 19.43
CA PRO A 56 -20.21 -7.40 19.38
C PRO A 56 -19.15 -6.97 18.36
N LEU A 57 -17.87 -7.08 18.71
CA LEU A 57 -16.77 -6.67 17.83
C LEU A 57 -16.79 -7.42 16.48
N THR A 58 -17.20 -8.70 16.47
CA THR A 58 -17.41 -9.46 15.22
C THR A 58 -18.35 -8.73 14.25
N ARG A 59 -19.42 -8.12 14.76
CA ARG A 59 -20.39 -7.37 13.95
C ARG A 59 -19.85 -6.04 13.47
N ILE A 60 -19.09 -5.33 14.32
CA ILE A 60 -18.41 -4.10 13.91
C ILE A 60 -17.45 -4.41 12.76
N ILE A 61 -16.60 -5.44 12.92
CA ILE A 61 -15.65 -5.85 11.88
C ILE A 61 -16.38 -6.19 10.57
N HIS A 62 -17.44 -6.99 10.66
CA HIS A 62 -18.23 -7.37 9.49
C HIS A 62 -18.84 -6.17 8.76
N GLY A 63 -19.50 -5.27 9.50
CA GLY A 63 -20.12 -4.08 8.94
C GLY A 63 -19.12 -3.09 8.33
N LEU A 64 -17.87 -3.07 8.81
CA LEU A 64 -16.82 -2.20 8.29
C LEU A 64 -16.05 -2.80 7.12
N PHE A 65 -15.70 -4.08 7.18
CA PHE A 65 -14.70 -4.67 6.29
C PHE A 65 -15.22 -5.79 5.39
N ALA A 66 -16.39 -6.38 5.67
CA ALA A 66 -16.92 -7.52 4.92
C ALA A 66 -18.46 -7.49 4.81
N PRO A 67 -19.08 -6.42 4.28
CA PRO A 67 -20.53 -6.36 4.10
C PRO A 67 -20.99 -7.52 3.19
N GLY A 68 -21.93 -8.34 3.66
CA GLY A 68 -22.55 -9.42 2.90
C GLY A 68 -22.03 -10.84 3.13
N ASP A 69 -20.88 -11.04 3.80
CA ASP A 69 -20.35 -12.40 4.07
C ASP A 69 -20.79 -12.93 5.44
N SER A 70 -21.94 -13.61 5.50
CA SER A 70 -22.53 -14.08 6.77
C SER A 70 -21.93 -15.38 7.31
N THR A 71 -20.93 -15.97 6.62
CA THR A 71 -20.64 -17.41 6.77
C THR A 71 -19.46 -17.78 7.67
N GLN A 72 -18.53 -16.89 8.00
CA GLN A 72 -17.25 -17.32 8.62
C GLN A 72 -16.89 -16.76 10.02
N THR A 73 -17.63 -15.82 10.60
CA THR A 73 -17.26 -15.21 11.90
C THR A 73 -17.86 -15.90 13.13
N ARG A 74 -18.24 -17.18 13.04
CA ARG A 74 -18.91 -17.90 14.16
C ARG A 74 -18.02 -18.22 15.37
N ASP A 75 -16.68 -18.25 15.21
CA ASP A 75 -15.78 -18.77 16.26
C ASP A 75 -14.65 -17.80 16.70
N LEU A 76 -14.90 -16.49 16.80
CA LEU A 76 -13.92 -15.60 17.44
C LEU A 76 -14.23 -15.41 18.94
N PRO A 77 -13.42 -15.96 19.88
CA PRO A 77 -13.49 -15.60 21.29
C PRO A 77 -12.88 -14.19 21.50
N LEU A 78 -13.60 -13.14 21.09
CA LEU A 78 -13.11 -11.74 21.07
C LEU A 78 -13.01 -11.04 22.44
N ARG A 79 -13.18 -11.74 23.57
CA ARG A 79 -13.07 -11.13 24.91
C ARG A 79 -11.68 -11.27 25.53
N VAL A 80 -10.72 -11.85 24.82
CA VAL A 80 -9.33 -11.87 25.30
C VAL A 80 -8.65 -10.61 24.77
N SER A 81 -8.09 -9.80 25.66
CA SER A 81 -7.34 -8.59 25.31
C SER A 81 -5.96 -8.93 24.73
N ARG A 82 -5.95 -9.65 23.61
CA ARG A 82 -4.78 -10.09 22.85
C ARG A 82 -4.95 -9.78 21.37
N TRP A 83 -3.83 -9.72 20.65
CA TRP A 83 -3.86 -9.57 19.20
C TRP A 83 -4.45 -10.82 18.52
N HIS A 84 -5.47 -10.61 17.69
CA HIS A 84 -6.14 -11.65 16.92
C HIS A 84 -6.18 -11.29 15.44
N ASN A 85 -5.71 -12.21 14.59
CA ASN A 85 -5.83 -12.06 13.14
C ASN A 85 -7.22 -12.50 12.68
N VAL A 86 -7.89 -11.62 11.94
CA VAL A 86 -9.20 -11.87 11.31
C VAL A 86 -9.00 -11.90 9.81
N SER A 87 -9.31 -13.05 9.20
CA SER A 87 -9.32 -13.19 7.75
C SER A 87 -10.63 -12.64 7.18
N LEU A 88 -10.51 -11.71 6.24
CA LEU A 88 -11.61 -11.07 5.53
C LEU A 88 -11.79 -11.75 4.16
N SER A 89 -12.04 -13.06 4.18
CA SER A 89 -12.22 -13.89 2.98
C SER A 89 -11.07 -13.70 1.98
N GLU A 90 -11.34 -13.68 0.67
CA GLU A 90 -10.36 -13.44 -0.40
C GLU A 90 -9.72 -12.04 -0.41
N ARG A 91 -10.13 -11.13 0.50
CA ARG A 91 -9.72 -9.72 0.46
C ARG A 91 -8.47 -9.41 1.27
N GLY A 92 -8.18 -10.18 2.32
CA GLY A 92 -6.97 -9.99 3.12
C GLY A 92 -7.14 -10.35 4.59
N THR A 93 -6.16 -9.99 5.42
CA THR A 93 -6.18 -10.21 6.88
C THR A 93 -5.96 -8.90 7.62
N ILE A 94 -6.68 -8.70 8.72
CA ILE A 94 -6.47 -7.60 9.67
C ILE A 94 -6.12 -8.17 11.05
N SER A 95 -5.39 -7.43 11.86
CA SER A 95 -5.10 -7.81 13.25
C SER A 95 -5.80 -6.85 14.20
N ILE A 96 -6.41 -7.40 15.25
CA ILE A 96 -7.32 -6.66 16.12
C ILE A 96 -6.98 -6.91 17.59
N LEU A 97 -7.03 -5.84 18.39
CA LEU A 97 -6.95 -5.88 19.84
C LEU A 97 -8.20 -5.21 20.41
N ASP A 98 -8.96 -5.92 21.26
CA ASP A 98 -10.14 -5.39 21.94
C ASP A 98 -9.78 -4.91 23.36
N ALA A 99 -9.92 -3.62 23.58
CA ALA A 99 -9.73 -2.94 24.87
C ALA A 99 -11.00 -2.17 25.28
N ARG A 100 -12.16 -2.50 24.71
CA ARG A 100 -13.43 -1.88 25.08
C ARG A 100 -13.85 -2.37 26.46
N GLU A 101 -14.23 -1.44 27.33
CA GLU A 101 -14.70 -1.73 28.69
C GLU A 101 -13.79 -2.70 29.46
N ALA A 102 -12.47 -2.57 29.27
CA ALA A 102 -11.47 -3.43 29.88
C ALA A 102 -11.38 -3.19 31.40
N ASP A 103 -11.45 -4.25 32.20
CA ASP A 103 -11.13 -4.19 33.62
C ASP A 103 -9.61 -4.00 33.87
N ASP A 104 -9.20 -3.89 35.13
CA ASP A 104 -7.80 -3.71 35.50
C ASP A 104 -6.89 -4.83 34.97
N SER A 105 -7.38 -6.08 34.97
CA SER A 105 -6.61 -7.24 34.50
C SER A 105 -6.46 -7.21 32.98
N ALA A 106 -7.54 -6.92 32.27
CA ALA A 106 -7.57 -6.75 30.82
C ALA A 106 -6.69 -5.57 30.39
N SER A 107 -6.72 -4.44 31.11
CA SER A 107 -5.89 -3.28 30.83
C SER A 107 -4.39 -3.57 30.96
N ILE A 108 -3.98 -4.40 31.92
CA ILE A 108 -2.59 -4.89 32.03
C ILE A 108 -2.22 -5.72 30.79
N GLN A 109 -3.11 -6.61 30.35
CA GLN A 109 -2.88 -7.42 29.14
C GLN A 109 -2.77 -6.56 27.89
N VAL A 110 -3.67 -5.58 27.69
CA VAL A 110 -3.60 -4.60 26.59
C VAL A 110 -2.24 -3.89 26.59
N ARG A 111 -1.78 -3.42 27.76
CA ARG A 111 -0.48 -2.76 27.89
C ARG A 111 0.66 -3.65 27.43
N ASP A 112 0.66 -4.91 27.85
CA ASP A 112 1.72 -5.85 27.49
C ASP A 112 1.69 -6.16 26.00
N GLU A 113 0.53 -6.40 25.41
CA GLU A 113 0.36 -6.63 23.96
C GLU A 113 0.83 -5.42 23.13
N LEU A 114 0.55 -4.19 23.58
CA LEU A 114 1.01 -2.96 22.92
C LEU A 114 2.53 -2.76 22.99
N LYS A 115 3.22 -3.30 24.01
CA LYS A 115 4.69 -3.30 24.05
C LYS A 115 5.28 -4.15 22.93
N PHE A 116 4.65 -5.30 22.63
CA PHE A 116 5.10 -6.22 21.59
C PHE A 116 4.72 -5.75 20.19
N GLN A 117 3.51 -5.23 20.02
CA GLN A 117 2.99 -4.79 18.73
C GLN A 117 2.15 -3.52 18.90
N SER A 118 2.60 -2.42 18.31
CA SER A 118 1.81 -1.20 18.21
C SER A 118 0.68 -1.34 17.19
N ALA A 119 -0.44 -0.71 17.50
CA ALA A 119 -1.55 -0.44 16.61
C ALA A 119 -1.18 0.63 15.58
N ASP A 120 -1.75 0.50 14.38
CA ASP A 120 -1.69 1.54 13.34
C ASP A 120 -2.80 2.57 13.54
N VAL A 121 -3.99 2.09 13.93
CA VAL A 121 -5.17 2.91 14.17
C VAL A 121 -5.86 2.47 15.46
N VAL A 122 -6.27 3.44 16.26
CA VAL A 122 -7.15 3.27 17.42
C VAL A 122 -8.56 3.72 17.03
N PHE A 123 -9.51 2.78 17.06
CA PHE A 123 -10.93 3.05 16.91
C PHE A 123 -11.55 3.36 18.28
N PHE A 124 -11.96 4.60 18.47
CA PHE A 124 -12.71 5.02 19.66
C PHE A 124 -14.20 4.91 19.37
N LEU A 125 -14.86 3.90 19.96
CA LEU A 125 -16.27 3.63 19.76
C LEU A 125 -17.09 4.34 20.83
N GLU A 126 -18.12 5.07 20.40
CA GLU A 126 -19.14 5.60 21.29
C GLU A 126 -20.54 5.25 20.75
N GLU A 127 -21.38 4.69 21.62
CA GLU A 127 -22.79 4.51 21.34
C GLU A 127 -23.55 5.80 21.66
N GLU A 128 -24.41 6.24 20.75
CA GLU A 128 -25.23 7.44 20.95
C GLU A 128 -26.19 7.20 22.13
N GLN A 129 -25.94 7.87 23.26
CA GLN A 129 -26.75 7.77 24.47
C GLN A 129 -27.75 8.93 24.56
N THR A 130 -28.85 8.70 25.29
CA THR A 130 -29.81 9.73 25.69
C THR A 130 -29.24 10.76 26.67
N THR A 131 -28.18 10.41 27.41
CA THR A 131 -27.46 11.34 28.28
C THR A 131 -26.32 12.04 27.54
N PRO A 132 -26.20 13.36 27.66
CA PRO A 132 -25.36 14.16 26.77
C PRO A 132 -23.84 13.94 26.93
N GLU A 133 -23.33 13.65 28.12
CA GLU A 133 -21.89 13.76 28.38
C GLU A 133 -21.10 12.47 28.14
N LEU A 134 -20.03 12.56 27.34
CA LEU A 134 -19.03 11.51 27.21
C LEU A 134 -18.33 11.34 28.56
N GLU A 135 -18.35 10.12 29.07
CA GLU A 135 -17.76 9.82 30.37
C GLU A 135 -16.24 10.07 30.33
N LYS A 136 -15.76 10.91 31.25
CA LYS A 136 -14.36 11.38 31.27
C LYS A 136 -13.35 10.24 31.29
N TRP A 137 -13.63 9.19 32.06
CA TRP A 137 -12.75 8.03 32.19
C TRP A 137 -12.51 7.33 30.84
N LYS A 138 -13.48 7.31 29.92
CA LYS A 138 -13.29 6.73 28.57
C LYS A 138 -12.24 7.48 27.76
N VAL A 139 -12.20 8.81 27.91
CA VAL A 139 -11.19 9.66 27.24
C VAL A 139 -9.83 9.46 27.91
N ASP A 140 -9.79 9.33 29.23
CA ASP A 140 -8.58 9.06 29.99
C ASP A 140 -7.97 7.69 29.63
N ASP A 141 -8.82 6.66 29.41
CA ASP A 141 -8.39 5.34 28.91
C ASP A 141 -7.82 5.42 27.50
N LEU A 142 -8.49 6.14 26.58
CA LEU A 142 -7.97 6.37 25.23
C LEU A 142 -6.59 7.03 25.26
N ILE A 143 -6.40 8.05 26.11
CA ILE A 143 -5.11 8.71 26.30
C ILE A 143 -4.07 7.70 26.82
N THR A 144 -4.44 6.89 27.81
CA THR A 144 -3.58 5.87 28.40
C THR A 144 -3.11 4.84 27.37
N TYR A 145 -4.03 4.29 26.57
CA TYR A 145 -3.71 3.34 25.52
C TYR A 145 -2.85 3.95 24.41
N LEU A 146 -3.11 5.20 24.02
CA LEU A 146 -2.28 5.91 23.04
C LEU A 146 -0.84 6.11 23.55
N VAL A 147 -0.68 6.47 24.82
CA VAL A 147 0.64 6.61 25.45
C VAL A 147 1.39 5.27 25.47
N TRP A 148 0.72 4.19 25.85
CA TRP A 148 1.33 2.86 25.83
C TRP A 148 1.72 2.41 24.42
N ASN A 149 0.88 2.67 23.42
CA ASN A 149 1.14 2.34 22.03
C ASN A 149 2.37 3.10 21.48
N ASN A 150 2.47 4.38 21.77
CA ASN A 150 3.51 5.24 21.21
C ASN A 150 4.86 5.10 21.95
N ALA A 151 4.87 4.48 23.14
CA ALA A 151 6.10 4.16 23.86
C ALA A 151 7.04 3.21 23.07
N SER A 152 6.48 2.34 22.22
CA SER A 152 7.23 1.39 21.38
C SER A 152 7.44 1.88 19.94
N ALA A 153 7.58 3.20 19.75
CA ALA A 153 7.70 3.87 18.44
C ALA A 153 6.45 3.80 17.55
N GLY A 154 5.26 3.61 18.15
CA GLY A 154 3.98 3.80 17.47
C GLY A 154 3.66 5.29 17.22
N ASP A 155 2.97 5.56 16.13
CA ASP A 155 2.31 6.85 15.83
C ASP A 155 0.86 6.55 15.42
N ALA A 156 0.12 5.91 16.33
CA ALA A 156 -1.22 5.44 16.00
C ALA A 156 -2.15 6.61 15.75
N LYS A 157 -2.92 6.49 14.68
CA LYS A 157 -3.96 7.46 14.35
C LYS A 157 -5.28 7.08 15.01
N ILE A 158 -6.13 8.06 15.30
CA ILE A 158 -7.40 7.88 16.00
C ILE A 158 -8.54 8.11 15.02
N ILE A 159 -9.47 7.17 14.98
CA ILE A 159 -10.75 7.32 14.29
C ILE A 159 -11.87 7.15 15.31
N GLY A 160 -12.66 8.20 15.51
CA GLY A 160 -13.87 8.13 16.31
C GLY A 160 -15.01 7.53 15.50
N ILE A 161 -15.73 6.57 16.08
CA ILE A 161 -16.91 5.98 15.46
C ILE A 161 -18.09 6.16 16.41
N ILE A 162 -19.13 6.82 15.91
CA ILE A 162 -20.42 6.92 16.60
C ILE A 162 -21.39 5.93 15.99
N THR A 163 -21.95 5.10 16.84
CA THR A 163 -23.01 4.15 16.46
C THR A 163 -24.35 4.66 16.95
N PRO A 164 -25.36 4.83 16.07
CA PRO A 164 -26.69 5.30 16.46
C PRO A 164 -27.38 4.27 17.37
N PRO A 165 -28.34 4.69 18.22
CA PRO A 165 -28.94 3.82 19.20
C PRO A 165 -29.72 2.69 18.52
N THR A 166 -29.52 1.47 19.04
CA THR A 166 -30.08 0.26 18.44
C THR A 166 -31.60 0.23 18.52
N GLY A 167 -32.31 0.34 17.38
CA GLY A 167 -33.77 0.20 17.31
C GLY A 167 -34.58 1.50 17.31
N GLN A 168 -33.92 2.66 17.19
CA GLN A 168 -34.59 3.94 16.94
C GLN A 168 -34.42 4.37 15.46
N PRO A 169 -35.35 5.14 14.90
CA PRO A 169 -35.18 5.72 13.57
C PRO A 169 -33.95 6.63 13.58
N ILE A 170 -33.07 6.45 12.59
CA ILE A 170 -31.88 7.28 12.42
C ILE A 170 -32.34 8.71 12.10
N VAL A 171 -32.08 9.64 13.00
CA VAL A 171 -32.33 11.07 12.77
C VAL A 171 -30.99 11.73 12.42
N SER A 172 -30.76 12.00 11.14
CA SER A 172 -29.47 12.48 10.62
C SER A 172 -28.92 13.71 11.36
N ALA A 173 -29.79 14.63 11.80
CA ALA A 173 -29.38 15.83 12.54
C ALA A 173 -28.81 15.51 13.94
N ALA A 174 -29.40 14.56 14.67
CA ALA A 174 -28.92 14.18 16.01
C ALA A 174 -27.54 13.48 15.92
N THR A 175 -27.41 12.62 14.91
CA THR A 175 -26.17 11.92 14.61
C THR A 175 -25.02 12.88 14.26
N GLU A 176 -25.30 13.92 13.47
CA GLU A 176 -24.31 14.94 13.10
C GLU A 176 -23.89 15.82 14.30
N ILE A 177 -24.84 16.17 15.17
CA ILE A 177 -24.57 16.88 16.43
C ILE A 177 -23.65 16.05 17.32
N ASN A 178 -23.93 14.75 17.47
CA ASN A 178 -23.14 13.86 18.30
C ASN A 178 -21.74 13.63 17.72
N ALA A 179 -21.60 13.50 16.40
CA ALA A 179 -20.31 13.46 15.73
C ALA A 179 -19.48 14.73 15.97
N THR A 180 -20.11 15.90 15.85
CA THR A 180 -19.48 17.19 16.10
C THR A 180 -19.03 17.32 17.55
N ARG A 181 -19.88 16.87 18.49
CA ARG A 181 -19.58 16.88 19.92
C ARG A 181 -18.40 15.98 20.26
N LEU A 182 -18.41 14.72 19.81
CA LEU A 182 -17.29 13.80 20.06
C LEU A 182 -16.00 14.37 19.49
N LYS A 183 -16.04 14.90 18.26
CA LYS A 183 -14.90 15.57 17.63
C LYS A 183 -14.39 16.74 18.46
N SER A 184 -15.28 17.53 19.06
CA SER A 184 -14.92 18.63 19.97
C SER A 184 -14.22 18.14 21.23
N VAL A 185 -14.77 17.09 21.88
CA VAL A 185 -14.19 16.53 23.11
C VAL A 185 -12.81 15.95 22.84
N LEU A 186 -12.66 15.13 21.79
CA LEU A 186 -11.36 14.55 21.43
C LEU A 186 -10.33 15.65 21.08
N ARG A 187 -10.74 16.74 20.41
CA ARG A 187 -9.85 17.86 20.06
C ARG A 187 -9.51 18.79 21.23
N SER A 188 -10.30 18.79 22.30
CA SER A 188 -9.97 19.57 23.50
C SER A 188 -8.74 19.01 24.23
N SER A 189 -8.46 17.72 24.09
CA SER A 189 -7.27 17.07 24.64
C SER A 189 -6.06 17.27 23.71
N PRO A 190 -5.01 17.99 24.13
CA PRO A 190 -3.86 18.28 23.28
C PRO A 190 -3.13 17.00 22.84
N MET A 191 -3.08 15.98 23.71
CA MET A 191 -2.45 14.68 23.41
C MET A 191 -3.16 13.90 22.28
N LEU A 192 -4.48 14.06 22.16
CA LEU A 192 -5.28 13.36 21.15
C LEU A 192 -5.34 14.14 19.83
N ARG A 193 -5.32 15.49 19.90
CA ARG A 193 -5.57 16.39 18.77
C ARG A 193 -4.78 16.06 17.51
N GLU A 194 -3.49 15.76 17.64
CA GLU A 194 -2.59 15.51 16.50
C GLU A 194 -2.77 14.11 15.89
N HIS A 195 -3.41 13.20 16.62
CA HIS A 195 -3.59 11.82 16.20
C HIS A 195 -4.98 11.59 15.56
N ILE A 196 -5.95 12.47 15.77
CA ILE A 196 -7.32 12.32 15.22
C ILE A 196 -7.32 12.53 13.71
N LEU A 197 -7.64 11.47 12.96
CA LEU A 197 -7.89 11.55 11.52
C LEU A 197 -9.30 12.03 11.24
N GLU A 198 -10.30 11.38 11.81
CA GLU A 198 -11.70 11.68 11.52
C GLU A 198 -12.63 11.13 12.62
N VAL A 199 -13.83 11.72 12.69
CA VAL A 199 -14.96 11.15 13.44
C VAL A 199 -16.06 10.83 12.44
N LEU A 200 -16.51 9.59 12.43
CA LEU A 200 -17.51 9.06 11.51
C LEU A 200 -18.72 8.58 12.28
N SER A 201 -19.90 8.67 11.67
CA SER A 201 -21.07 7.94 12.16
C SER A 201 -21.33 6.74 11.27
N LEU A 202 -21.48 5.57 11.87
CA LEU A 202 -21.64 4.32 11.17
C LEU A 202 -22.88 3.61 11.68
N SER A 203 -23.88 3.47 10.82
CA SER A 203 -25.02 2.60 11.08
C SER A 203 -24.62 1.16 10.76
N LEU A 204 -24.48 0.35 11.81
CA LEU A 204 -24.24 -1.08 11.69
C LEU A 204 -25.61 -1.78 11.69
N ALA A 205 -26.00 -2.37 10.56
CA ALA A 205 -27.36 -2.90 10.35
C ALA A 205 -27.76 -3.99 11.36
N ARG A 206 -29.06 -4.03 11.70
CA ARG A 206 -29.65 -5.03 12.59
C ARG A 206 -30.35 -6.12 11.75
N GLY A 207 -29.86 -7.36 11.79
CA GLY A 207 -30.58 -8.52 11.26
C GLY A 207 -29.73 -9.49 10.44
N ALA A 208 -30.34 -10.61 10.03
CA ALA A 208 -29.79 -11.63 9.13
C ALA A 208 -29.88 -11.22 7.65
N GLU A 209 -30.26 -9.97 7.37
CA GLU A 209 -30.27 -9.43 6.01
C GLU A 209 -28.84 -9.05 5.63
N PRO A 210 -28.27 -9.64 4.58
CA PRO A 210 -26.96 -9.27 4.11
C PRO A 210 -26.99 -7.79 3.69
N VAL A 211 -26.18 -6.97 4.37
CA VAL A 211 -25.86 -5.63 3.86
C VAL A 211 -25.02 -5.84 2.61
N GLU A 212 -25.63 -5.80 1.43
CA GLU A 212 -24.94 -6.02 0.15
C GLU A 212 -23.98 -4.88 -0.21
N VAL A 213 -24.19 -3.68 0.33
CA VAL A 213 -23.43 -2.47 -0.03
C VAL A 213 -22.94 -1.74 1.22
N LEU A 214 -21.64 -1.45 1.24
CA LEU A 214 -20.99 -0.66 2.30
C LEU A 214 -21.60 0.75 2.37
N SER A 215 -21.89 1.27 3.57
CA SER A 215 -22.39 2.65 3.70
C SER A 215 -21.37 3.67 3.16
N ARG A 216 -21.84 4.86 2.76
CA ARG A 216 -20.96 5.95 2.28
C ARG A 216 -19.87 6.29 3.30
N GLU A 217 -20.20 6.28 4.58
CA GLU A 217 -19.30 6.56 5.68
C GLU A 217 -18.28 5.44 5.88
N ALA A 218 -18.68 4.18 5.70
CA ALA A 218 -17.75 3.07 5.73
C ALA A 218 -16.84 3.06 4.48
N GLN A 219 -17.33 3.46 3.30
CA GLN A 219 -16.49 3.66 2.12
C GLN A 219 -15.49 4.81 2.34
N LYS A 220 -15.92 5.90 2.96
CA LYS A 220 -15.04 7.00 3.40
C LYS A 220 -13.97 6.48 4.38
N LEU A 221 -14.36 5.66 5.36
CA LEU A 221 -13.41 5.01 6.29
C LEU A 221 -12.37 4.19 5.53
N MET A 222 -12.82 3.32 4.61
CA MET A 222 -11.93 2.47 3.82
C MET A 222 -10.91 3.29 3.02
N SER A 223 -11.33 4.41 2.44
CA SER A 223 -10.43 5.32 1.71
C SER A 223 -9.43 6.02 2.64
N ILE A 224 -9.86 6.46 3.83
CA ILE A 224 -8.96 7.03 4.85
C ILE A 224 -7.91 6.01 5.27
N LEU A 225 -8.32 4.78 5.62
CA LEU A 225 -7.39 3.72 6.03
C LEU A 225 -6.41 3.36 4.91
N ALA A 226 -6.87 3.29 3.66
CA ALA A 226 -6.01 3.01 2.51
C ALA A 226 -4.92 4.07 2.27
N ARG A 227 -5.13 5.31 2.75
CA ARG A 227 -4.22 6.44 2.56
C ARG A 227 -3.29 6.67 3.74
N GLU A 228 -3.82 6.58 4.96
CA GLU A 228 -3.12 7.00 6.19
C GLU A 228 -2.33 5.88 6.86
N LEU A 229 -2.58 4.62 6.51
CA LEU A 229 -1.84 3.50 7.10
C LEU A 229 -0.36 3.47 6.66
N PRO A 230 0.55 2.98 7.53
CA PRO A 230 1.95 2.86 7.19
C PRO A 230 2.17 1.90 6.02
N ASN A 231 3.20 2.14 5.20
CA ASN A 231 3.49 1.36 3.98
C ASN A 231 3.46 -0.16 4.19
N GLN A 232 3.90 -0.65 5.35
CA GLN A 232 3.88 -2.07 5.72
C GLN A 232 2.48 -2.67 5.77
N ALA A 233 1.48 -1.91 6.22
CA ALA A 233 0.08 -2.34 6.33
C ALA A 233 -0.77 -1.89 5.13
N ARG A 234 -0.34 -0.83 4.45
CA ARG A 234 -1.10 -0.14 3.39
C ARG A 234 -1.49 -1.04 2.22
N MET A 235 -0.60 -1.94 1.80
CA MET A 235 -0.86 -2.89 0.71
C MET A 235 -2.04 -3.82 1.01
N GLU A 236 -2.11 -4.34 2.24
CA GLU A 236 -3.19 -5.22 2.66
C GLU A 236 -4.50 -4.44 2.77
N MET A 237 -4.45 -3.22 3.33
CA MET A 237 -5.63 -2.38 3.46
C MET A 237 -6.21 -1.98 2.11
N ILE A 238 -5.38 -1.60 1.13
CA ILE A 238 -5.85 -1.26 -0.22
C ILE A 238 -6.50 -2.46 -0.91
N ARG A 239 -5.95 -3.67 -0.70
CA ARG A 239 -6.56 -4.91 -1.18
C ARG A 239 -7.94 -5.14 -0.54
N ILE A 240 -8.04 -4.93 0.77
CA ILE A 240 -9.28 -5.08 1.55
C ILE A 240 -10.35 -4.06 1.10
N SER A 241 -9.96 -2.79 0.96
CA SER A 241 -10.87 -1.70 0.62
C SER A 241 -11.29 -1.66 -0.85
N GLN A 242 -10.49 -2.27 -1.74
CA GLN A 242 -10.61 -2.10 -3.19
C GLN A 242 -10.62 -0.62 -3.62
N ASP A 243 -9.93 0.24 -2.86
CA ASP A 243 -9.84 1.67 -3.13
C ASP A 243 -8.98 1.93 -4.38
N VAL A 244 -9.63 2.19 -5.52
CA VAL A 244 -8.97 2.35 -6.83
C VAL A 244 -7.93 3.48 -6.82
N GLU A 245 -8.18 4.54 -6.05
CA GLU A 245 -7.25 5.66 -5.91
C GLU A 245 -5.97 5.24 -5.16
N GLY A 246 -6.11 4.58 -4.01
CA GLY A 246 -5.00 3.98 -3.28
C GLY A 246 -4.25 2.93 -4.08
N GLN A 247 -4.95 2.10 -4.86
CA GLN A 247 -4.34 1.15 -5.79
C GLN A 247 -3.45 1.86 -6.81
N ARG A 248 -3.93 2.96 -7.40
CA ARG A 248 -3.17 3.78 -8.34
C ARG A 248 -1.96 4.44 -7.68
N GLU A 249 -2.13 5.02 -6.50
CA GLU A 249 -1.02 5.67 -5.78
C GLU A 249 0.13 4.71 -5.49
N VAL A 250 -0.19 3.54 -4.93
CA VAL A 250 0.80 2.51 -4.64
C VAL A 250 1.43 1.98 -5.93
N ALA A 251 0.64 1.70 -6.97
CA ALA A 251 1.19 1.30 -8.25
C ALA A 251 2.15 2.35 -8.82
N GLN A 252 1.82 3.64 -8.75
CA GLN A 252 2.71 4.71 -9.20
C GLN A 252 4.00 4.79 -8.37
N ALA A 253 3.93 4.60 -7.04
CA ALA A 253 5.11 4.54 -6.19
C ALA A 253 6.03 3.38 -6.61
N LEU A 254 5.47 2.18 -6.78
CA LEU A 254 6.19 1.00 -7.26
C LEU A 254 6.86 1.23 -8.61
N ILE A 255 6.14 1.84 -9.55
CA ILE A 255 6.64 2.13 -10.90
C ILE A 255 7.77 3.15 -10.84
N LYS A 256 7.60 4.25 -10.10
CA LYS A 256 8.60 5.32 -10.00
C LYS A 256 9.89 4.83 -9.35
N SER A 257 9.81 4.18 -8.19
CA SER A 257 10.99 3.67 -7.49
C SER A 257 11.72 2.61 -8.30
N THR A 258 10.98 1.64 -8.87
CA THR A 258 11.59 0.59 -9.70
C THR A 258 12.22 1.17 -10.97
N THR A 259 11.56 2.15 -11.62
CA THR A 259 12.11 2.88 -12.78
C THR A 259 13.40 3.60 -12.43
N ALA A 260 13.43 4.32 -11.30
CA ALA A 260 14.61 5.05 -10.85
C ALA A 260 15.79 4.10 -10.57
N ILE A 261 15.54 3.00 -9.86
CA ILE A 261 16.56 1.99 -9.56
C ILE A 261 17.08 1.33 -10.84
N CYS A 262 16.18 0.89 -11.74
CA CYS A 262 16.58 0.27 -13.01
C CYS A 262 17.35 1.26 -13.91
N ALA A 263 16.98 2.54 -13.92
CA ALA A 263 17.72 3.57 -14.65
C ALA A 263 19.11 3.79 -14.06
N ALA A 264 19.22 3.85 -12.72
CA ALA A 264 20.50 4.01 -12.03
C ALA A 264 21.44 2.83 -12.26
N ILE A 265 20.94 1.59 -12.17
CA ILE A 265 21.72 0.38 -12.46
C ILE A 265 22.10 0.34 -13.94
N GLY A 266 21.15 0.60 -14.85
CA GLY A 266 21.41 0.61 -16.29
C GLY A 266 22.42 1.69 -16.73
N ALA A 267 22.57 2.76 -15.94
CA ALA A 267 23.58 3.79 -16.14
C ALA A 267 24.98 3.41 -15.65
N GLN A 268 25.13 2.25 -15.02
CA GLN A 268 26.42 1.75 -14.57
C GLN A 268 27.05 0.87 -15.67
N PRO A 269 28.37 0.93 -15.88
CA PRO A 269 29.08 0.02 -16.76
C PRO A 269 29.29 -1.35 -16.08
N ILE A 270 28.23 -1.97 -15.57
CA ILE A 270 28.30 -3.31 -14.99
C ILE A 270 27.90 -4.33 -16.08
N PRO A 271 28.81 -5.24 -16.48
CA PRO A 271 28.58 -6.17 -17.58
C PRO A 271 27.69 -7.33 -17.16
N LEU A 272 26.58 -7.58 -17.89
CA LEU A 272 25.65 -8.74 -17.86
C LEU A 272 25.04 -9.17 -16.50
N ALA A 273 25.71 -8.95 -15.38
CA ALA A 273 25.33 -9.31 -14.04
C ALA A 273 24.09 -8.54 -13.55
N ASP A 274 23.77 -7.40 -14.16
CA ASP A 274 22.58 -6.60 -13.81
C ASP A 274 21.28 -7.14 -14.40
N LEU A 275 21.34 -7.93 -15.48
CA LEU A 275 20.14 -8.39 -16.19
C LEU A 275 19.19 -9.21 -15.29
N PRO A 276 19.68 -10.16 -14.47
CA PRO A 276 18.82 -10.87 -13.52
C PRO A 276 18.18 -9.94 -12.49
N ILE A 277 18.89 -8.90 -12.04
CA ILE A 277 18.37 -7.97 -11.02
C ILE A 277 17.32 -7.04 -11.60
N LEU A 278 17.57 -6.43 -12.76
CA LEU A 278 16.57 -5.58 -13.44
C LEU A 278 15.30 -6.39 -13.74
N THR A 279 15.45 -7.60 -14.25
CA THR A 279 14.31 -8.49 -14.54
C THR A 279 13.55 -8.82 -13.26
N THR A 280 14.26 -9.10 -12.17
CA THR A 280 13.65 -9.41 -10.88
C THR A 280 12.89 -8.20 -10.32
N LEU A 281 13.47 -7.00 -10.37
CA LEU A 281 12.80 -5.76 -9.96
C LEU A 281 11.53 -5.51 -10.78
N GLN A 282 11.58 -5.71 -12.10
CA GLN A 282 10.41 -5.59 -12.97
C GLN A 282 9.32 -6.62 -12.64
N LEU A 283 9.70 -7.88 -12.38
CA LEU A 283 8.77 -8.92 -11.95
C LEU A 283 8.13 -8.60 -10.61
N MET A 284 8.90 -8.11 -9.64
CA MET A 284 8.43 -7.68 -8.33
C MET A 284 7.43 -6.53 -8.43
N MET A 285 7.78 -5.50 -9.22
CA MET A 285 6.89 -4.37 -9.49
C MET A 285 5.55 -4.85 -10.07
N VAL A 286 5.56 -5.72 -11.08
CA VAL A 286 4.34 -6.26 -11.70
C VAL A 286 3.55 -7.13 -10.72
N ALA A 287 4.22 -8.01 -9.97
CA ALA A 287 3.58 -8.85 -8.96
C ALA A 287 2.93 -8.02 -7.83
N GLY A 288 3.53 -6.88 -7.47
CA GLY A 288 2.95 -5.94 -6.50
C GLY A 288 1.73 -5.22 -7.00
N ILE A 289 1.78 -4.71 -8.23
CA ILE A 289 0.62 -4.08 -8.88
C ILE A 289 -0.53 -5.09 -9.00
N MET A 290 -0.22 -6.32 -9.40
CA MET A 290 -1.19 -7.41 -9.45
C MET A 290 -1.79 -7.70 -8.08
N TYR A 291 -0.97 -7.75 -7.03
CA TYR A 291 -1.45 -7.99 -5.67
C TYR A 291 -2.41 -6.91 -5.17
N VAL A 292 -2.03 -5.65 -5.37
CA VAL A 292 -2.83 -4.48 -4.97
C VAL A 292 -4.17 -4.45 -5.68
N SER A 293 -4.27 -5.01 -6.90
CA SER A 293 -5.52 -5.15 -7.63
C SER A 293 -6.49 -6.20 -7.06
N GLY A 294 -6.13 -6.91 -5.99
CA GLY A 294 -6.96 -7.98 -5.41
C GLY A 294 -6.63 -9.39 -5.91
N ARG A 295 -5.62 -9.55 -6.78
CA ARG A 295 -5.18 -10.86 -7.26
C ARG A 295 -4.09 -11.44 -6.36
N GLU A 296 -3.90 -12.75 -6.39
CA GLU A 296 -2.81 -13.40 -5.64
C GLU A 296 -1.42 -12.99 -6.15
N ARG A 297 -0.42 -13.03 -5.26
CA ARG A 297 0.97 -12.79 -5.65
C ARG A 297 1.51 -13.96 -6.45
N SER A 298 1.97 -13.69 -7.66
CA SER A 298 2.63 -14.70 -8.48
C SER A 298 3.68 -14.05 -9.39
N LEU A 299 4.95 -14.34 -9.10
CA LEU A 299 6.07 -13.97 -9.98
C LEU A 299 5.95 -14.67 -11.33
N ARG A 300 5.35 -15.87 -11.36
CA ARG A 300 5.08 -16.60 -12.59
C ARG A 300 4.06 -15.85 -13.46
N ALA A 301 2.93 -15.46 -12.89
CA ALA A 301 1.92 -14.68 -13.61
C ALA A 301 2.46 -13.32 -14.07
N ALA A 302 3.30 -12.67 -13.25
CA ALA A 302 4.01 -11.46 -13.65
C ALA A 302 4.93 -11.70 -14.87
N ALA A 303 5.67 -12.82 -14.89
CA ALA A 303 6.53 -13.19 -16.03
C ALA A 303 5.73 -13.50 -17.29
N GLU A 304 4.61 -14.21 -17.16
CA GLU A 304 3.68 -14.52 -18.25
C GLU A 304 3.08 -13.23 -18.84
N PHE A 305 2.66 -12.28 -17.99
CA PHE A 305 2.17 -10.97 -18.41
C PHE A 305 3.24 -10.17 -19.18
N ILE A 306 4.44 -10.02 -18.61
CA ILE A 306 5.57 -9.34 -19.27
C ILE A 306 5.91 -10.02 -20.61
N GLY A 307 5.88 -11.36 -20.65
CA GLY A 307 6.05 -12.15 -21.85
C GLY A 307 5.00 -11.83 -22.92
N ALA A 308 3.73 -11.76 -22.52
CA ALA A 308 2.61 -11.47 -23.42
C ALA A 308 2.61 -10.03 -23.96
N LEU A 309 3.18 -9.06 -23.22
CA LEU A 309 3.47 -7.72 -23.76
C LEU A 309 4.50 -7.76 -24.92
N GLY A 310 5.26 -8.85 -25.03
CA GLY A 310 6.38 -9.00 -25.97
C GLY A 310 7.70 -8.46 -25.43
N ALA A 311 7.80 -8.18 -24.12
CA ALA A 311 9.04 -7.68 -23.53
C ALA A 311 10.14 -8.76 -23.47
N ASN A 312 9.78 -10.05 -23.38
CA ASN A 312 10.72 -11.18 -23.43
C ASN A 312 11.36 -11.38 -24.81
N VAL A 313 10.77 -10.85 -25.88
CA VAL A 313 11.37 -10.88 -27.23
C VAL A 313 12.71 -10.11 -27.23
N GLY A 314 12.89 -9.15 -26.30
CA GLY A 314 14.15 -8.46 -26.09
C GLY A 314 15.30 -9.37 -25.67
N ALA A 315 15.09 -10.39 -24.83
CA ALA A 315 16.12 -11.34 -24.41
C ALA A 315 16.44 -12.38 -25.49
N ALA A 316 15.42 -12.88 -26.19
CA ALA A 316 15.58 -13.79 -27.32
C ALA A 316 16.26 -13.10 -28.53
N MET A 317 16.00 -11.81 -28.76
CA MET A 317 16.73 -11.01 -29.76
C MET A 317 18.11 -10.58 -29.25
N LEU A 318 18.30 -10.26 -27.96
CA LEU A 318 19.65 -10.00 -27.41
C LEU A 318 20.58 -11.21 -27.56
N LEU A 319 20.04 -12.42 -27.37
CA LEU A 319 20.76 -13.68 -27.55
C LEU A 319 21.02 -14.02 -29.02
N ARG A 320 20.19 -13.52 -29.95
CA ARG A 320 20.33 -13.76 -31.40
C ARG A 320 21.15 -12.68 -32.12
N GLU A 321 21.13 -11.45 -31.65
CA GLU A 321 21.73 -10.27 -32.28
C GLU A 321 22.57 -9.51 -31.26
N GLY A 322 23.77 -10.01 -30.95
CA GLY A 322 24.74 -9.43 -30.00
C GLY A 322 25.16 -7.96 -30.23
N THR A 323 24.47 -7.22 -31.09
CA THR A 323 24.69 -5.80 -31.44
C THR A 323 24.39 -4.82 -30.31
N ARG A 324 23.63 -5.17 -29.26
CA ARG A 324 23.42 -4.25 -28.11
C ARG A 324 24.62 -4.17 -27.16
N VAL A 325 25.58 -5.08 -27.31
CA VAL A 325 26.89 -4.98 -26.65
C VAL A 325 27.58 -3.69 -27.10
N ILE A 326 27.41 -3.25 -28.36
CA ILE A 326 28.16 -2.14 -28.97
C ILE A 326 27.90 -0.75 -28.36
N LEU A 327 26.69 -0.48 -27.85
CA LEU A 327 26.38 0.84 -27.25
C LEU A 327 27.06 1.06 -25.89
N LYS A 328 27.42 -0.01 -25.17
CA LYS A 328 28.16 0.08 -23.90
C LYS A 328 29.65 0.41 -24.08
N PHE A 329 30.16 0.38 -25.32
CA PHE A 329 31.58 0.63 -25.63
C PHE A 329 31.87 2.06 -26.11
N PHE A 330 30.88 2.94 -26.19
CA PHE A 330 31.14 4.36 -26.44
C PHE A 330 31.48 5.08 -25.12
N PRO A 331 32.75 5.48 -24.88
CA PRO A 331 33.14 6.18 -23.66
C PRO A 331 32.37 7.50 -23.54
N GLY A 332 31.75 7.73 -22.37
CA GLY A 332 31.03 8.97 -22.04
C GLY A 332 29.51 8.92 -22.23
N TRP A 333 28.99 8.35 -23.32
CA TRP A 333 27.54 8.42 -23.66
C TRP A 333 26.78 7.09 -23.53
N GLY A 334 27.48 5.95 -23.63
CA GLY A 334 26.85 4.63 -23.61
C GLY A 334 26.08 4.32 -22.33
N ASN A 335 26.60 4.77 -21.20
CA ASN A 335 26.01 4.56 -19.89
C ASN A 335 24.69 5.34 -19.71
N VAL A 336 24.63 6.61 -20.10
CA VAL A 336 23.41 7.42 -19.99
C VAL A 336 22.27 6.84 -20.85
N VAL A 337 22.60 6.41 -22.07
CA VAL A 337 21.62 5.78 -22.97
C VAL A 337 21.12 4.44 -22.42
N CYS A 338 22.01 3.62 -21.84
CA CYS A 338 21.62 2.36 -21.21
C CYS A 338 20.71 2.56 -19.99
N GLY A 339 21.02 3.55 -19.14
CA GLY A 339 20.17 3.91 -18.00
C GLY A 339 18.80 4.43 -18.44
N LEU A 340 18.77 5.29 -19.45
CA LEU A 340 17.52 5.78 -20.01
C LEU A 340 16.65 4.64 -20.57
N MET A 341 17.24 3.72 -21.35
CA MET A 341 16.53 2.57 -21.92
C MET A 341 16.01 1.60 -20.84
N ALA A 342 16.80 1.37 -19.79
CA ALA A 342 16.38 0.55 -18.66
C ALA A 342 15.20 1.19 -17.91
N GLY A 343 15.28 2.50 -17.66
CA GLY A 343 14.20 3.26 -17.02
C GLY A 343 12.92 3.30 -17.86
N THR A 344 13.01 3.64 -19.15
CA THR A 344 11.83 3.73 -20.03
C THR A 344 11.14 2.39 -20.21
N GLY A 345 11.91 1.31 -20.41
CA GLY A 345 11.36 -0.04 -20.50
C GLY A 345 10.62 -0.45 -19.23
N THR A 346 11.20 -0.16 -18.06
CA THR A 346 10.60 -0.43 -16.76
C THR A 346 9.31 0.36 -16.55
N TYR A 347 9.33 1.66 -16.85
CA TYR A 347 8.14 2.51 -16.75
C TYR A 347 7.02 2.02 -17.66
N ALA A 348 7.33 1.64 -18.90
CA ALA A 348 6.33 1.15 -19.86
C ALA A 348 5.70 -0.16 -19.41
N ILE A 349 6.49 -1.11 -18.89
CA ILE A 349 5.98 -2.37 -18.30
C ILE A 349 5.06 -2.06 -17.11
N GLY A 350 5.51 -1.18 -16.22
CA GLY A 350 4.76 -0.79 -15.03
C GLY A 350 3.43 -0.12 -15.35
N ARG A 351 3.41 0.81 -16.31
CA ARG A 351 2.18 1.45 -16.78
C ARG A 351 1.22 0.45 -17.41
N ALA A 352 1.71 -0.46 -18.24
CA ALA A 352 0.89 -1.52 -18.83
C ALA A 352 0.29 -2.44 -17.76
N ALA A 353 1.07 -2.80 -16.74
CA ALA A 353 0.58 -3.59 -15.61
C ALA A 353 -0.50 -2.82 -14.83
N SER A 354 -0.29 -1.53 -14.55
CA SER A 354 -1.27 -0.71 -13.81
C SER A 354 -2.61 -0.64 -14.52
N VAL A 355 -2.64 -0.33 -15.82
CA VAL A 355 -3.90 -0.28 -16.57
C VAL A 355 -4.55 -1.65 -16.72
N PHE A 356 -3.77 -2.72 -16.91
CA PHE A 356 -4.31 -4.08 -17.06
C PHE A 356 -4.91 -4.61 -15.76
N PHE A 357 -4.16 -4.52 -14.66
CA PHE A 357 -4.56 -5.14 -13.40
C PHE A 357 -5.55 -4.27 -12.60
N ILE A 358 -5.37 -2.94 -12.59
CA ILE A 358 -6.20 -2.03 -11.77
C ILE A 358 -7.38 -1.47 -12.58
N GLU A 359 -7.14 -0.99 -13.81
CA GLU A 359 -8.20 -0.39 -14.63
C GLU A 359 -8.98 -1.44 -15.45
N GLY A 360 -8.54 -2.69 -15.45
CA GLY A 360 -9.23 -3.80 -16.11
C GLY A 360 -9.22 -3.75 -17.64
N VAL A 361 -8.28 -2.99 -18.25
CA VAL A 361 -8.19 -2.92 -19.71
C VAL A 361 -7.72 -4.25 -20.30
N SER A 362 -8.06 -4.50 -21.56
CA SER A 362 -7.68 -5.75 -22.23
C SER A 362 -6.17 -5.87 -22.41
N LEU A 363 -5.65 -7.11 -22.47
CA LEU A 363 -4.22 -7.36 -22.71
C LEU A 363 -3.70 -6.74 -24.03
N PRO A 364 -4.45 -6.77 -25.15
CA PRO A 364 -4.08 -6.01 -26.36
C PRO A 364 -3.90 -4.51 -26.12
N ASP A 365 -4.74 -3.89 -25.30
CA ASP A 365 -4.67 -2.45 -24.99
C ASP A 365 -3.47 -2.12 -24.10
N ALA A 366 -3.23 -2.95 -23.09
CA ALA A 366 -2.04 -2.87 -22.26
C ALA A 366 -0.76 -2.99 -23.13
N ARG A 367 -0.76 -3.90 -24.12
CA ARG A 367 0.33 -4.04 -25.09
C ARG A 367 0.49 -2.79 -25.96
N ARG A 368 -0.60 -2.17 -26.43
CA ARG A 368 -0.54 -0.91 -27.18
C ARG A 368 0.09 0.21 -26.35
N ILE A 369 -0.30 0.34 -25.08
CA ILE A 369 0.24 1.32 -24.14
C ILE A 369 1.74 1.07 -23.89
N TYR A 370 2.14 -0.19 -23.69
CA TYR A 370 3.54 -0.58 -23.56
C TYR A 370 4.36 -0.16 -24.80
N LEU A 371 3.89 -0.49 -26.00
CA LEU A 371 4.58 -0.17 -27.25
C LEU A 371 4.67 1.35 -27.50
N ALA A 372 3.60 2.10 -27.19
CA ALA A 372 3.60 3.56 -27.29
C ALA A 372 4.62 4.19 -26.33
N GLY A 373 4.66 3.74 -25.07
CA GLY A 373 5.62 4.20 -24.07
C GLY A 373 7.08 3.93 -24.45
N ARG A 374 7.34 2.87 -25.22
CA ARG A 374 8.67 2.56 -25.75
C ARG A 374 9.05 3.46 -26.95
N LYS A 375 8.11 3.73 -27.86
CA LYS A 375 8.35 4.54 -29.08
C LYS A 375 8.58 6.03 -28.81
N VAL A 376 7.86 6.62 -27.85
CA VAL A 376 7.86 8.09 -27.60
C VAL A 376 9.24 8.63 -27.19
N ARG A 377 10.19 7.78 -26.77
CA ARG A 377 11.55 8.19 -26.34
C ARG A 377 12.71 7.42 -26.97
N GLU A 378 12.44 6.52 -27.93
CA GLU A 378 13.47 5.92 -28.79
C GLU A 378 14.04 6.92 -29.81
N ARG A 379 13.52 8.16 -29.91
CA ARG A 379 14.20 9.28 -30.58
C ARG A 379 15.10 10.01 -29.58
N PRO A 380 16.42 9.77 -29.54
CA PRO A 380 17.32 10.66 -28.82
C PRO A 380 17.31 11.99 -29.59
N SER A 381 17.02 13.09 -28.90
CA SER A 381 17.48 14.39 -29.39
C SER A 381 19.00 14.34 -29.45
N LEU A 382 19.56 14.15 -30.65
CA LEU A 382 20.98 14.37 -30.91
C LEU A 382 21.33 15.77 -30.40
N PRO A 383 22.41 15.94 -29.63
CA PRO A 383 22.85 17.27 -29.22
C PRO A 383 23.12 18.13 -30.46
N ALA A 384 22.78 19.41 -30.37
CA ALA A 384 22.79 20.39 -31.46
C ALA A 384 24.20 20.78 -31.98
N SER A 385 25.22 19.93 -31.83
CA SER A 385 26.59 20.22 -32.24
C SER A 385 26.97 19.69 -33.62
N GLU A 386 26.07 19.06 -34.37
CA GLU A 386 26.36 18.54 -35.73
C GLU A 386 25.52 19.20 -36.84
N ARG A 387 24.96 20.39 -36.58
CA ARG A 387 24.29 21.22 -37.60
C ARG A 387 25.21 22.27 -38.24
N ILE A 388 26.46 22.39 -37.82
CA ILE A 388 27.37 23.40 -38.36
C ILE A 388 28.20 22.87 -39.55
N ASP A 389 28.44 21.56 -39.67
CA ASP A 389 29.29 21.02 -40.75
C ASP A 389 28.58 20.62 -42.06
N LYS A 390 27.25 20.77 -42.14
CA LYS A 390 26.50 20.54 -43.39
C LYS A 390 25.98 21.81 -44.07
N ALA A 391 26.27 22.99 -43.54
CA ALA A 391 25.93 24.27 -44.16
C ALA A 391 27.10 24.92 -44.93
N HIS A 392 28.36 24.48 -44.74
CA HIS A 392 29.51 25.06 -45.43
C HIS A 392 30.09 24.23 -46.60
N ALA A 393 29.51 23.08 -46.94
CA ALA A 393 29.92 22.29 -48.12
C ALA A 393 29.00 22.46 -49.35
N LYS A 394 28.07 23.44 -49.32
CA LYS A 394 27.19 23.76 -50.46
C LYS A 394 26.95 25.28 -50.59
N THR A 395 28.01 26.06 -50.68
CA THR A 395 28.06 27.38 -51.38
C THR A 395 29.45 27.97 -51.20
N GLY A 396 30.20 28.10 -52.28
CA GLY A 396 31.48 28.82 -52.33
C GLY A 396 32.66 27.93 -52.61
#